data_AF-A0A815FVP2-F1
#
_entry.id   AF-A0A815FVP2-F1
#
_cell.length_a   1.000
_cell.length_b   1.000
_cell.length_c   1.000
_cell.angle_alpha   90.00
_cell.angle_beta   90.00
_cell.angle_gamma   90.00
#
_symmetry.space_group_name_H-M   'P 1'
#
loop_
_entity.id
_entity.type
_entity.pdbx_description
1 polymer ?
#
loop_
_entity_poly.entity_id
_entity_poly.type
_entity_poly.pdbx_seq_one_letter_code
_entity_poly.pdbx_strand_id
1 'polypeptide(L)'
;MSALQSWEEKARQKRTALHDLIPQEWKLSESIIKDPPKNLTIVPSQCGILSTLDLEIPEIDNIEELAQQIAQGKYSAIQVTQAYCKRAAIAHQLFPAISSFKCEHSHAS
;
A
#
# COMPACT_ATOMS: atom_id res chain seq x y z
N MET A 1 23.15 -30.17 -5.05
CA MET A 1 22.19 -30.21 -3.93
C MET A 1 21.61 -28.82 -3.80
N SER A 2 20.39 -28.59 -4.27
CA SER A 2 19.70 -27.31 -4.09
C SER A 2 19.41 -27.13 -2.61
N ALA A 3 20.06 -26.15 -1.97
CA ALA A 3 19.67 -25.74 -0.63
C ALA A 3 18.20 -25.30 -0.72
N LEU A 4 17.32 -25.96 0.03
CA LEU A 4 15.94 -25.52 0.19
C LEU A 4 16.01 -24.12 0.82
N GLN A 5 15.78 -23.09 -0.01
CA GLN A 5 15.71 -21.71 0.48
C GLN A 5 14.72 -21.65 1.64
N SER A 6 15.12 -20.99 2.73
CA SER A 6 14.23 -20.75 3.86
C SER A 6 12.99 -19.98 3.39
N TRP A 7 11.86 -20.17 4.09
CA TRP A 7 10.63 -19.44 3.78
C TRP A 7 10.83 -17.92 3.90
N GLU A 8 11.72 -17.48 4.80
CA GLU A 8 12.10 -16.08 4.98
C GLU A 8 12.79 -15.50 3.73
N GLU A 9 13.69 -16.27 3.13
CA GLU A 9 14.41 -15.86 1.92
C GLU A 9 13.45 -15.75 0.74
N LYS A 10 12.53 -16.72 0.60
CA LYS A 10 11.46 -16.68 -0.41
C LYS A 10 10.53 -15.48 -0.22
N ALA A 11 10.16 -15.19 1.03
CA ALA A 11 9.34 -14.02 1.36
C ALA A 11 10.07 -12.70 1.09
N ARG A 12 11.38 -12.62 1.36
CA ARG A 12 12.21 -11.45 1.03
C ARG A 12 12.24 -11.21 -0.47
N GLN A 13 12.57 -12.23 -1.27
CA GLN A 13 12.62 -12.13 -2.72
C GLN A 13 11.29 -11.68 -3.31
N LYS A 14 10.17 -12.23 -2.82
CA LYS A 14 8.84 -11.83 -3.28
C LYS A 14 8.52 -10.38 -2.92
N ARG A 15 8.88 -9.92 -1.72
CA ARG A 15 8.71 -8.50 -1.32
C ARG A 15 9.57 -7.57 -2.16
N THR A 16 10.82 -7.92 -2.44
CA THR A 16 11.71 -7.13 -3.32
C THR A 16 11.13 -7.03 -4.72
N ALA A 17 10.73 -8.17 -5.31
CA ALA A 17 10.11 -8.17 -6.64
C ALA A 17 8.83 -7.32 -6.71
N LEU A 18 7.97 -7.39 -5.69
CA LEU A 18 6.77 -6.55 -5.61
C LEU A 18 7.11 -5.06 -5.44
N HIS A 19 8.14 -4.73 -4.66
CA HIS A 19 8.61 -3.36 -4.49
C HIS A 19 9.20 -2.79 -5.78
N ASP A 20 9.87 -3.62 -6.58
CA ASP A 20 10.44 -3.22 -7.87
C ASP A 20 9.36 -2.95 -8.94
N LEU A 21 8.17 -3.54 -8.78
CA LEU A 21 7.01 -3.26 -9.64
C LEU A 21 6.35 -1.91 -9.33
N ILE A 22 6.63 -1.29 -8.19
CA ILE A 22 6.07 0.03 -7.85
C ILE A 22 6.78 1.10 -8.70
N PRO A 23 6.05 1.87 -9.53
CA PRO A 23 6.61 2.99 -10.28
C PRO A 23 7.39 3.95 -9.38
N GLN A 24 8.51 4.47 -9.86
CA GLN A 24 9.37 5.39 -9.09
C GLN A 24 8.61 6.62 -8.59
N GLU A 25 7.66 7.12 -9.38
CA GLU A 25 6.82 8.26 -9.01
C GLU A 25 5.88 7.97 -7.82
N TRP A 26 5.66 6.70 -7.45
CA TRP A 26 4.84 6.30 -6.30
C TRP A 26 5.67 5.86 -5.09
N LYS A 27 7.00 5.91 -5.19
CA LYS A 27 7.89 5.51 -4.10
C LYS A 27 8.00 6.62 -3.06
N LEU A 28 7.84 6.24 -1.80
CA LEU A 28 8.05 7.15 -0.68
C LEU A 28 9.52 7.54 -0.58
N SER A 29 9.77 8.76 -0.10
CA SER A 29 11.14 9.17 0.23
C SER A 29 11.71 8.31 1.35
N GLU A 30 13.03 8.07 1.30
CA GLU A 30 13.71 7.27 2.32
C GLU A 30 13.53 7.82 3.73
N SER A 31 13.35 9.13 3.89
CA SER A 31 13.10 9.76 5.19
C SER A 31 11.81 9.25 5.82
N ILE A 32 10.72 9.18 5.05
CA ILE A 32 9.42 8.69 5.52
C ILE A 32 9.50 7.18 5.84
N ILE A 33 10.28 6.42 5.07
CA ILE A 33 10.42 4.97 5.29
C ILE A 33 11.28 4.67 6.53
N LYS A 34 12.36 5.43 6.75
CA LYS A 34 13.30 5.22 7.87
C LYS A 34 12.73 5.69 9.20
N ASP A 35 11.98 6.78 9.20
CA ASP A 35 11.34 7.36 10.39
C ASP A 35 9.86 7.67 10.10
N PRO A 36 9.01 6.64 10.02
CA PRO A 36 7.60 6.84 9.69
C PRO A 36 6.85 7.50 10.86
N PRO A 37 5.85 8.36 10.57
CA PRO A 37 5.05 8.99 11.62
C PRO A 37 4.29 7.93 12.42
N LYS A 38 4.06 8.21 13.71
CA LYS A 38 3.30 7.31 14.61
C LYS A 38 1.93 6.96 14.07
N ASN A 39 1.25 7.94 13.48
CA ASN A 39 0.02 7.71 12.77
C ASN A 39 0.34 7.54 11.27
N LEU A 40 0.08 6.37 10.71
CA LEU A 40 0.38 6.09 9.31
C LEU A 40 -0.76 6.50 8.37
N THR A 41 -1.96 6.78 8.90
CA THR A 41 -3.13 7.18 8.10
C THR A 41 -2.96 8.57 7.49
N ILE A 42 -2.05 9.40 8.02
CA ILE A 42 -1.73 10.74 7.49
C ILE A 42 -0.69 10.69 6.37
N VAL A 43 0.03 9.58 6.19
CA VAL A 43 1.10 9.52 5.18
C VAL A 43 0.59 9.73 3.75
N PRO A 44 -0.55 9.17 3.32
CA PRO A 44 -1.10 9.45 1.99
C PRO A 44 -1.23 10.95 1.69
N SER A 45 -1.70 11.76 2.65
CA SER A 45 -1.88 13.20 2.45
C SER A 45 -0.58 14.02 2.60
N GLN A 46 0.41 13.50 3.32
CA GLN A 46 1.67 14.21 3.61
C GLN A 46 2.85 13.81 2.73
N CYS A 47 2.76 12.67 2.03
CA CYS A 47 3.87 12.16 1.22
C CYS A 47 4.19 13.00 -0.02
N GLY A 48 3.30 13.90 -0.43
CA GLY A 48 3.49 14.77 -1.60
C GLY A 48 3.40 14.07 -2.96
N ILE A 49 3.00 12.79 -2.97
CA ILE A 49 2.90 11.96 -4.18
C ILE A 49 1.48 11.95 -4.76
N LEU A 50 0.48 11.99 -3.88
CA LEU A 50 -0.93 11.86 -4.26
C LEU A 50 -1.51 13.20 -4.68
N SER A 51 -2.22 13.21 -5.81
CA SER A 51 -3.04 14.35 -6.21
C SER A 51 -4.30 14.46 -5.35
N THR A 52 -5.00 15.60 -5.45
CA THR A 52 -6.29 15.80 -4.76
C THR A 52 -7.29 14.68 -5.07
N LEU A 53 -7.37 14.24 -6.33
CA LEU A 53 -8.27 13.15 -6.74
C LEU A 53 -7.82 11.80 -6.18
N ASP A 54 -6.50 11.56 -6.12
CA ASP A 54 -5.96 10.32 -5.53
C ASP A 54 -6.27 10.22 -4.02
N LEU A 55 -6.48 11.35 -3.35
CA LEU A 55 -6.91 11.43 -1.95
C LEU A 55 -8.43 11.35 -1.82
N GLU A 56 -9.18 12.07 -2.65
CA GLU A 56 -10.64 12.17 -2.57
C GLU A 56 -11.32 10.84 -2.88
N ILE A 57 -10.93 10.16 -3.97
CA ILE A 57 -11.63 8.96 -4.44
C ILE A 57 -11.65 7.84 -3.37
N PRO A 58 -10.51 7.47 -2.74
CA PRO A 58 -10.52 6.38 -1.76
C PRO A 58 -11.16 6.73 -0.42
N GLU A 59 -11.51 8.01 -0.17
CA GLU A 59 -12.27 8.45 1.02
C GLU A 59 -13.79 8.39 0.82
N ILE A 60 -14.26 8.03 -0.39
CA ILE A 60 -15.68 7.81 -0.65
C ILE A 60 -16.08 6.44 -0.06
N ASP A 61 -16.62 6.46 1.16
CA ASP A 61 -17.03 5.25 1.87
C ASP A 61 -18.25 4.55 1.25
N ASN A 62 -19.11 5.31 0.55
CA ASN A 62 -20.30 4.79 -0.08
C ASN A 62 -20.01 4.26 -1.50
N ILE A 63 -20.02 2.93 -1.64
CA ILE A 63 -19.77 2.25 -2.91
C ILE A 63 -20.82 2.61 -3.98
N GLU A 64 -22.09 2.78 -3.59
CA GLU A 64 -23.16 3.17 -4.51
C GLU A 64 -22.93 4.59 -5.04
N GLU A 65 -22.49 5.50 -4.17
CA GLU A 65 -22.12 6.86 -4.56
C GLU A 65 -20.94 6.84 -5.53
N LEU A 66 -19.86 6.12 -5.22
CA LEU A 66 -18.72 6.00 -6.12
C LEU A 66 -19.13 5.42 -7.49
N ALA A 67 -19.97 4.39 -7.50
CA ALA A 67 -20.48 3.80 -8.74
C ALA A 67 -21.32 4.81 -9.55
N GLN A 68 -22.16 5.60 -8.89
CA GLN A 68 -22.92 6.67 -9.53
C GLN A 68 -22.01 7.75 -10.11
N GLN A 69 -20.97 8.19 -9.39
CA GLN A 69 -20.02 9.19 -9.89
C GLN A 69 -19.24 8.69 -11.11
N ILE A 70 -18.92 7.39 -11.16
CA ILE A 70 -18.33 6.76 -12.34
C ILE A 70 -19.34 6.71 -13.49
N ALA A 71 -20.59 6.30 -13.24
CA ALA A 71 -21.64 6.22 -14.25
C ALA A 71 -21.99 7.60 -14.84
N GLN A 72 -21.90 8.65 -14.04
CA GLN A 72 -22.10 10.05 -14.45
C GLN A 72 -20.87 10.64 -15.17
N GLY A 73 -19.75 9.91 -15.23
CA GLY A 73 -18.51 10.37 -15.86
C GLY A 73 -17.75 11.42 -15.05
N LYS A 74 -18.11 11.66 -13.78
CA LYS A 74 -17.34 12.53 -12.87
C LYS A 74 -15.94 11.97 -12.62
N TYR A 75 -15.85 10.64 -12.46
CA TYR A 75 -14.59 9.91 -12.39
C TYR A 75 -14.53 8.86 -13.48
N SER A 76 -13.40 8.77 -14.17
CA SER A 76 -13.12 7.65 -15.07
C SER A 76 -12.68 6.42 -14.29
N ALA A 77 -12.94 5.23 -14.82
CA ALA A 77 -12.46 3.98 -14.24
C ALA A 77 -10.93 3.99 -14.04
N ILE A 78 -10.17 4.60 -14.96
CA ILE A 78 -8.71 4.71 -14.86
C ILE A 78 -8.31 5.56 -13.65
N GLN A 79 -8.95 6.73 -13.44
CA GLN A 79 -8.67 7.59 -12.29
C GLN A 79 -8.96 6.87 -10.98
N VAL A 80 -10.10 6.17 -10.90
CA VAL A 80 -10.48 5.41 -9.71
C VAL A 80 -9.46 4.31 -9.42
N THR A 81 -9.16 3.47 -10.41
CA THR A 81 -8.18 2.39 -10.24
C THR A 81 -6.80 2.94 -9.85
N GLN A 82 -6.32 4.02 -10.49
CA GLN A 82 -5.04 4.63 -10.13
C GLN A 82 -5.02 5.17 -8.69
N ALA A 83 -6.07 5.85 -8.25
CA ALA A 83 -6.16 6.39 -6.90
C ALA A 83 -6.00 5.27 -5.84
N TYR A 84 -6.75 4.17 -6.01
CA TYR A 84 -6.65 3.00 -5.12
C TYR A 84 -5.27 2.32 -5.20
N CYS A 85 -4.74 2.10 -6.41
CA CYS A 85 -3.44 1.46 -6.60
C CYS A 85 -2.29 2.26 -5.96
N LYS A 86 -2.26 3.59 -6.13
CA LYS A 86 -1.23 4.44 -5.52
C LYS A 86 -1.31 4.41 -3.99
N ARG A 87 -2.51 4.52 -3.43
CA ARG A 87 -2.71 4.48 -1.97
C ARG A 87 -2.30 3.13 -1.38
N ALA A 88 -2.63 2.03 -2.07
CA ALA A 88 -2.17 0.70 -1.70
C ALA A 88 -0.64 0.56 -1.79
N ALA A 89 -0.02 1.07 -2.86
CA ALA A 89 1.44 1.05 -3.02
C ALA A 89 2.15 1.83 -1.89
N ILE A 90 1.63 2.99 -1.49
CA ILE A 90 2.14 3.77 -0.34
C ILE A 90 2.01 2.96 0.95
N ALA A 91 0.84 2.37 1.21
CA ALA A 91 0.61 1.56 2.41
C ALA A 91 1.54 0.34 2.48
N HIS A 92 1.75 -0.36 1.36
CA HIS A 92 2.66 -1.51 1.29
C HIS A 92 4.11 -1.16 1.56
N GLN A 93 4.55 0.05 1.22
CA GLN A 93 5.91 0.52 1.51
C GLN A 93 6.13 0.78 3.01
N LEU A 94 5.08 1.20 3.74
CA LEU A 94 5.14 1.45 5.19
C LEU A 94 4.90 0.18 6.02
N PHE A 95 4.03 -0.72 5.53
CA PHE A 95 3.71 -2.01 6.15
C PHE A 95 4.12 -3.17 5.24
N PRO A 96 5.42 -3.55 5.24
CA PRO A 96 5.87 -4.74 4.52
C PRO A 96 5.40 -6.06 5.16
N ALA A 97 4.52 -6.03 6.17
CA ALA A 97 4.21 -7.14 7.09
C ALA A 97 2.80 -7.75 6.97
N ILE A 98 2.06 -7.54 5.87
CA ILE A 98 0.77 -8.26 5.66
C ILE A 98 0.97 -9.76 5.34
N SER A 99 2.20 -10.27 5.41
CA SER A 99 2.54 -11.69 5.18
C SER A 99 2.85 -12.50 6.44
N SER A 100 2.84 -11.90 7.65
CA SER A 100 3.13 -12.65 8.88
C SER A 100 2.22 -12.25 10.03
N PHE A 101 1.13 -12.99 10.21
CA PHE A 101 0.43 -13.06 11.50
C PHE A 101 1.32 -13.86 12.45
N LYS A 102 1.97 -13.19 13.41
CA LYS A 102 2.77 -13.85 14.43
C LYS A 102 1.85 -14.19 15.60
N CYS A 103 1.27 -15.39 15.59
CA CYS A 103 0.57 -15.93 16.74
C CYS A 103 1.64 -16.33 17.77
N GLU A 104 1.88 -15.49 18.77
CA GLU A 104 2.70 -15.87 19.92
C GLU A 104 1.88 -16.82 20.82
N HIS A 105 2.12 -18.12 20.71
CA HIS A 105 1.71 -19.05 21.76
C HIS A 105 2.73 -18.95 22.90
N SER A 106 2.43 -18.10 23.87
CA SER A 106 3.09 -18.15 25.18
C SER A 106 2.67 -19.42 25.90
N HIS A 107 3.42 -20.50 25.73
CA HIS A 107 3.46 -21.56 26.74
C HIS A 107 4.28 -21.03 27.92
N ALA A 108 3.60 -20.37 28.85
CA ALA A 108 4.09 -20.24 30.21
C ALA A 108 3.89 -21.57 30.93
N SER A 109 4.94 -21.95 31.66
CA SER A 109 5.15 -23.21 32.41
C SER A 109 4.08 -23.52 33.45
#